data_AF-A0A2H9ZZ66-F1
#
_entry.id   AF-A0A2H9ZZ66-F1
#
_cell.length_a   1.000
_cell.length_b   1.000
_cell.length_c   1.000
_cell.angle_alpha   90.00
_cell.angle_beta   90.00
_cell.angle_gamma   90.00
#
_symmetry.space_group_name_H-M   'P 1'
#
loop_
_entity.id
_entity.type
_entity.pdbx_description
1 polymer ?
#
loop_
_entity_poly.entity_id
_entity_poly.type
_entity_poly.pdbx_seq_one_letter_code
_entity_poly.pdbx_strand_id
1 'polypeptide(L)'
;MAAVSKRHLFFYLLFVAHTQEIQLILVNNCEESIWPGTLGSAGNTTPQEGGFHLGVGEEVVFEVPNGWSGRIWGRQGCCFDEQGKGTCESGDCSGQLHCRGGGGAPPATVVEMTFGTPRSPLHYYDVSSSV
;
A
#
# COMPACT_ATOMS: atom_id res chain seq x y z
N MET A 1 -55.26 -7.08 30.05
CA MET A 1 -55.12 -5.71 29.51
C MET A 1 -54.38 -4.87 30.56
N ALA A 2 -53.07 -4.72 30.42
CA ALA A 2 -52.25 -3.75 31.14
C ALA A 2 -51.09 -3.40 30.20
N ALA A 3 -50.87 -2.11 29.98
CA ALA A 3 -50.14 -1.56 28.85
C ALA A 3 -48.62 -1.76 28.96
N VAL A 4 -48.00 -2.32 27.91
CA VAL A 4 -46.54 -2.36 27.75
C VAL A 4 -46.09 -0.98 27.25
N SER A 5 -45.37 -0.25 28.10
CA SER A 5 -44.78 1.06 27.76
C SER A 5 -43.69 0.88 26.70
N LYS A 6 -43.85 1.56 25.56
CA LYS A 6 -42.90 1.64 24.43
C LYS A 6 -41.61 2.37 24.83
N ARG A 7 -40.80 1.78 25.69
CA ARG A 7 -39.41 2.22 25.87
C ARG A 7 -38.58 1.52 24.80
N HIS A 8 -38.19 2.32 23.81
CA HIS A 8 -37.37 1.97 22.66
C HIS A 8 -36.25 0.97 23.00
N LEU A 9 -36.50 -0.32 22.74
CA LEU A 9 -35.45 -1.31 22.64
C LEU A 9 -34.77 -1.08 21.29
N PHE A 10 -33.93 -0.05 21.21
CA PHE A 10 -33.12 0.24 20.01
C PHE A 10 -31.98 -0.76 19.99
N PHE A 11 -32.23 -1.95 19.44
CA PHE A 11 -31.21 -2.95 19.17
C PHE A 11 -30.31 -2.39 18.07
N TYR A 12 -29.21 -1.75 18.45
CA TYR A 12 -28.18 -1.31 17.51
C TYR A 12 -27.54 -2.58 16.93
N LEU A 13 -28.00 -3.01 15.76
CA LEU A 13 -27.29 -4.00 14.94
C LEU A 13 -25.98 -3.36 14.49
N LEU A 14 -24.91 -3.59 15.27
CA LEU A 14 -23.54 -3.39 14.82
C LEU A 14 -23.28 -4.41 13.70
N PHE A 15 -23.54 -4.01 12.46
CA PHE A 15 -23.05 -4.74 11.29
C PHE A 15 -21.52 -4.63 11.31
N VAL A 16 -20.85 -5.64 11.84
CA VAL A 16 -19.40 -5.78 11.69
C VAL A 16 -19.17 -6.22 10.25
N ALA A 17 -18.96 -5.25 9.37
CA ALA A 17 -18.43 -5.53 8.04
C ALA A 17 -17.04 -6.15 8.21
N HIS A 18 -16.91 -7.45 7.93
CA HIS A 18 -15.60 -8.08 7.80
C HIS A 18 -14.98 -7.56 6.50
N THR A 19 -14.03 -6.63 6.61
CA THR A 19 -13.11 -6.34 5.54
C THR A 19 -12.19 -7.56 5.40
N GLN A 20 -12.23 -8.23 4.24
CA GLN A 20 -11.14 -9.16 3.92
C GLN A 20 -9.95 -8.31 3.53
N GLU A 21 -8.96 -8.26 4.41
CA GLU A 21 -7.70 -7.56 4.18
C GLU A 21 -6.65 -8.55 3.69
N ILE A 22 -5.79 -8.08 2.80
CA ILE A 22 -4.70 -8.84 2.22
C ILE A 22 -3.42 -8.27 2.78
N GLN A 23 -2.63 -9.14 3.42
CA GLN A 23 -1.34 -8.79 3.97
C GLN A 23 -0.27 -8.86 2.88
N LEU A 24 0.47 -7.77 2.74
CA LEU A 24 1.67 -7.67 1.94
C LEU A 24 2.87 -7.66 2.87
N ILE A 25 3.78 -8.61 2.65
CA ILE A 25 5.02 -8.76 3.39
C ILE A 25 6.15 -8.37 2.44
N LEU A 26 6.80 -7.25 2.70
CA LEU A 26 7.94 -6.77 1.95
C LEU A 26 9.21 -7.05 2.73
N VAL A 27 10.15 -7.76 2.10
CA VAL A 27 11.43 -8.15 2.70
C VAL A 27 12.56 -7.61 1.86
N ASN A 28 13.51 -6.91 2.49
CA ASN A 28 14.74 -6.49 1.83
C ASN A 28 15.83 -7.55 2.01
N ASN A 29 16.02 -8.39 0.99
CA ASN A 29 17.11 -9.36 0.92
C ASN A 29 18.34 -8.83 0.15
N CYS A 30 18.40 -7.53 -0.14
CA CYS A 30 19.58 -6.91 -0.74
C CYS A 30 20.67 -6.66 0.31
N GLU A 31 21.90 -6.45 -0.13
CA GLU A 31 23.05 -6.12 0.74
C GLU A 31 23.12 -4.62 1.11
N GLU A 32 22.10 -3.85 0.73
CA GLU A 32 21.99 -2.42 0.97
C GLU A 32 20.58 -2.03 1.42
N SER A 33 20.44 -0.83 2.00
CA SER A 33 19.13 -0.25 2.28
C SER A 33 18.40 0.08 0.98
N ILE A 34 17.10 -0.18 0.96
CA ILE A 34 16.21 0.26 -0.11
C ILE A 34 15.12 1.15 0.45
N TRP A 35 14.47 1.91 -0.43
CA TRP A 35 13.31 2.69 -0.06
C TRP A 35 12.14 2.27 -0.93
N PRO A 36 11.32 1.29 -0.52
CA PRO A 36 10.17 0.91 -1.32
C PRO A 36 9.25 2.12 -1.56
N GLY A 37 8.75 2.23 -2.79
CA GLY A 37 7.67 3.14 -3.15
C GLY A 37 6.39 2.34 -3.34
N THR A 38 5.25 2.89 -2.93
CA THR A 38 3.94 2.25 -3.04
C THR A 38 2.97 3.22 -3.72
N LEU A 39 2.08 2.71 -4.56
CA LEU A 39 1.06 3.54 -5.19
C LEU A 39 -0.20 2.72 -5.45
N GLY A 40 -1.33 3.18 -4.91
CA GLY A 40 -2.64 2.67 -5.30
C GLY A 40 -3.04 3.22 -6.68
N SER A 41 -3.66 2.37 -7.51
CA SER A 41 -4.33 2.78 -8.75
C SER A 41 -5.49 3.74 -8.44
N ALA A 42 -6.03 4.43 -9.46
CA ALA A 42 -7.13 5.39 -9.27
C ALA A 42 -8.28 4.81 -8.43
N GLY A 43 -8.64 5.50 -7.35
CA GLY A 43 -9.67 5.08 -6.40
C GLY A 43 -9.22 4.12 -5.30
N ASN A 44 -7.95 3.69 -5.31
CA ASN A 44 -7.36 2.87 -4.26
C ASN A 44 -6.47 3.69 -3.32
N THR A 45 -6.44 3.29 -2.05
CA THR A 45 -5.55 3.89 -1.06
C THR A 45 -4.09 3.57 -1.38
N THR A 46 -3.21 4.54 -1.13
CA THR A 46 -1.76 4.32 -1.20
C THR A 46 -1.25 3.96 0.20
N PRO A 47 -0.80 2.71 0.44
CA PRO A 47 -0.33 2.28 1.75
C PRO A 47 1.01 2.94 2.09
N GLN A 48 1.40 2.94 3.37
CA GLN A 48 2.72 3.43 3.84
C GLN A 48 3.08 4.84 3.35
N GLU A 49 2.07 5.73 3.22
CA GLU A 49 2.23 7.11 2.73
C GLU A 49 2.91 7.25 1.35
N GLY A 50 3.01 6.14 0.61
CA GLY A 50 3.65 6.06 -0.69
C GLY A 50 5.13 5.67 -0.65
N GLY A 51 5.75 5.54 0.52
CA GLY A 51 7.14 5.10 0.60
C GLY A 51 7.73 5.14 1.99
N PHE A 52 8.74 4.30 2.21
CA PHE A 52 9.39 4.10 3.51
C PHE A 52 10.84 3.62 3.31
N HIS A 53 11.65 3.65 4.37
CA HIS A 53 12.98 3.03 4.41
C HIS A 53 12.87 1.57 4.83
N LEU A 54 13.67 0.69 4.22
CA LEU A 54 13.75 -0.71 4.57
C LEU A 54 15.22 -1.15 4.56
N GLY A 55 15.77 -1.41 5.74
CA GLY A 55 17.15 -1.82 5.96
C GLY A 55 17.45 -3.25 5.50
N VAL A 56 18.73 -3.63 5.55
CA VAL A 56 19.21 -4.95 5.13
C VAL A 56 18.62 -6.04 6.01
N GLY A 57 17.95 -7.02 5.41
CA GLY A 57 17.30 -8.13 6.11
C GLY A 57 16.03 -7.75 6.86
N GLU A 58 15.59 -6.50 6.78
CA GLU A 58 14.34 -6.05 7.42
C GLU A 58 13.11 -6.46 6.60
N GLU A 59 12.00 -6.60 7.33
CA GLU A 59 10.68 -6.81 6.75
C GLU A 59 9.68 -5.77 7.25
N VAL A 60 8.73 -5.42 6.40
CA VAL A 60 7.56 -4.60 6.75
C VAL A 60 6.32 -5.32 6.27
N VAL A 61 5.32 -5.41 7.15
CA VAL A 61 4.01 -5.99 6.86
C VAL A 61 2.97 -4.89 6.86
N PHE A 62 2.13 -4.85 5.82
CA PHE A 62 1.00 -3.93 5.77
C PHE A 62 -0.19 -4.51 5.03
N GLU A 63 -1.37 -3.99 5.34
CA GLU A 63 -2.64 -4.48 4.83
C GLU A 63 -3.17 -3.59 3.71
N VAL A 64 -3.78 -4.23 2.71
CA VAL A 64 -4.57 -3.57 1.67
C VAL A 64 -5.94 -4.24 1.57
N PRO A 65 -7.00 -3.50 1.21
CA PRO A 65 -8.34 -4.09 1.13
C PRO A 65 -8.45 -5.11 -0.01
N ASN A 66 -9.35 -6.08 0.11
CA ASN A 66 -9.80 -6.85 -1.06
C ASN A 66 -10.33 -5.89 -2.14
N GLY A 67 -10.00 -6.17 -3.39
CA GLY A 67 -10.24 -5.28 -4.53
C GLY A 67 -9.17 -4.22 -4.74
N TRP A 68 -8.13 -4.16 -3.88
CA TRP A 68 -7.03 -3.21 -4.08
C TRP A 68 -6.28 -3.49 -5.38
N SER A 69 -6.00 -2.43 -6.12
CA SER A 69 -5.11 -2.44 -7.28
C SER A 69 -4.05 -1.36 -7.10
N GLY A 70 -2.80 -1.70 -7.41
CA GLY A 70 -1.70 -0.78 -7.30
C GLY A 70 -0.36 -1.43 -7.59
N ARG A 71 0.70 -0.73 -7.23
CA ARG A 71 2.07 -1.11 -7.54
C ARG A 71 3.05 -0.80 -6.43
N ILE A 72 4.13 -1.56 -6.40
CA ILE A 72 5.26 -1.36 -5.49
C ILE A 72 6.55 -1.45 -6.30
N TRP A 73 7.52 -0.60 -6.01
CA TRP A 73 8.84 -0.62 -6.66
C TRP A 73 9.96 -0.35 -5.66
N GLY A 74 11.18 -0.78 -5.99
CA GLY A 74 12.37 -0.46 -5.21
C GLY A 74 12.97 0.88 -5.60
N ARG A 75 13.50 1.61 -4.62
CA ARG A 75 14.38 2.77 -4.82
C ARG A 75 15.72 2.53 -4.16
N GLN A 76 16.80 2.87 -4.85
CA GLN A 76 18.18 2.65 -4.40
C GLN A 76 18.98 3.95 -4.40
N GLY A 77 20.06 3.97 -3.61
CA GLY A 77 20.95 5.13 -3.52
C GLY A 77 20.25 6.41 -3.02
N CYS A 78 19.25 6.27 -2.13
CA CYS A 78 18.50 7.42 -1.66
C CYS A 78 19.22 8.17 -0.54
N CYS A 79 19.13 9.50 -0.57
CA CYS A 79 19.54 10.38 0.51
C CYS A 79 18.44 11.41 0.75
N PHE A 80 17.86 11.41 1.95
CA PHE A 80 16.79 12.33 2.35
C PHE A 80 17.22 13.16 3.56
N ASP A 81 16.79 14.41 3.61
CA ASP A 81 16.91 15.28 4.78
C ASP A 81 15.88 14.93 5.87
N GLU A 82 15.94 15.63 7.01
CA GLU A 82 15.00 15.45 8.12
C GLU A 82 13.54 15.77 7.76
N GLN A 83 13.30 16.46 6.64
CA GLN A 83 11.97 16.75 6.13
C GLN A 83 11.51 15.71 5.09
N GLY A 84 12.30 14.66 4.85
CA GLY A 84 12.02 13.61 3.89
C GLY A 84 12.19 14.05 2.43
N LYS A 85 12.97 15.10 2.17
CA LYS A 85 13.26 15.58 0.81
C LYS A 85 14.67 15.21 0.40
N GLY A 86 14.86 14.87 -0.87
CA GLY A 86 16.13 14.34 -1.33
C GLY A 86 16.07 13.79 -2.74
N THR A 87 16.85 12.75 -3.01
CA THR A 87 16.89 12.06 -4.31
C THR A 87 17.28 10.61 -4.15
N CYS A 88 16.81 9.76 -5.06
CA CYS A 88 17.30 8.40 -5.26
C CYS A 88 17.98 8.26 -6.64
N GLU A 89 18.91 7.31 -6.75
CA GLU A 89 19.59 7.00 -8.02
C GLU A 89 18.66 6.28 -9.01
N SER A 90 17.78 5.42 -8.50
CA SER A 90 16.76 4.69 -9.27
C SER A 90 15.40 4.74 -8.57
N GLY A 91 14.32 4.69 -9.37
CA GLY A 91 12.95 4.66 -8.85
C GLY A 91 12.47 5.91 -8.11
N ASP A 92 13.19 7.03 -8.17
CA ASP A 92 12.84 8.25 -7.44
C ASP A 92 11.39 8.72 -7.71
N CYS A 93 10.72 9.26 -6.70
CA CYS A 93 9.34 9.76 -6.82
C CYS A 93 9.24 11.25 -6.52
N SER A 94 9.96 12.06 -7.31
CA SER A 94 10.03 13.53 -7.17
C SER A 94 10.74 13.98 -5.90
N GLY A 95 11.77 13.25 -5.50
CA GLY A 95 12.64 13.58 -4.38
C GLY A 95 11.95 13.57 -3.01
N GLN A 96 10.93 12.72 -2.84
CA GLN A 96 10.20 12.57 -1.58
C GLN A 96 10.43 11.17 -1.00
N LEU A 97 10.67 11.09 0.31
CA LEU A 97 10.67 9.82 1.05
C LEU A 97 9.30 9.15 0.94
N HIS A 98 8.24 9.91 1.22
CA HIS A 98 6.85 9.50 1.06
C HIS A 98 6.34 10.00 -0.30
N CYS A 99 6.09 9.09 -1.24
CA CYS A 99 5.76 9.47 -2.62
C CYS A 99 4.39 10.17 -2.76
N ARG A 100 3.49 10.08 -1.78
CA ARG A 100 2.21 10.82 -1.72
C ARG A 100 1.39 10.77 -3.02
N GLY A 101 1.37 9.61 -3.69
CA GLY A 101 0.67 9.42 -4.97
C GLY A 101 1.53 9.59 -6.22
N GLY A 102 2.79 10.00 -6.07
CA GLY A 102 3.78 10.03 -7.15
C GLY A 102 4.23 8.62 -7.56
N GLY A 103 4.41 8.42 -8.86
CA GLY A 103 5.05 7.21 -9.40
C GLY A 103 6.58 7.32 -9.37
N GLY A 104 7.25 6.17 -9.39
CA GLY A 104 8.70 6.11 -9.57
C GLY A 104 9.13 6.54 -10.98
N ALA A 105 10.30 7.17 -11.09
CA ALA A 105 10.94 7.49 -12.35
C ALA A 105 11.76 6.28 -12.87
N PRO A 106 11.74 6.00 -14.19
CA PRO A 106 12.54 4.91 -14.74
C PRO A 106 14.06 5.20 -14.67
N PRO A 107 14.91 4.17 -14.55
CA PRO A 107 14.54 2.76 -14.46
C PRO A 107 14.02 2.36 -13.07
N ALA A 108 12.99 1.53 -13.05
CA ALA A 108 12.46 0.91 -11.83
C ALA A 108 11.86 -0.46 -12.17
N THR A 109 12.16 -1.47 -11.35
CA THR A 109 11.41 -2.74 -11.39
C THR A 109 10.17 -2.57 -10.53
N VAL A 110 9.01 -2.88 -11.09
CA VAL A 110 7.71 -2.70 -10.47
C VAL A 110 7.04 -4.07 -10.34
N VAL A 111 6.42 -4.31 -9.20
CA VAL A 111 5.38 -5.34 -9.09
C VAL A 111 4.02 -4.65 -9.11
N GLU A 112 3.16 -5.07 -10.03
CA GLU A 112 1.78 -4.60 -10.14
C GLU A 112 0.86 -5.70 -9.62
N MET A 113 -0.16 -5.34 -8.85
CA MET A 113 -1.07 -6.28 -8.21
C MET A 113 -2.51 -5.78 -8.32
N THR A 114 -3.44 -6.72 -8.50
CA THR A 114 -4.88 -6.50 -8.41
C THR A 114 -5.52 -7.64 -7.65
N PHE A 115 -6.04 -7.35 -6.47
CA PHE A 115 -6.57 -8.36 -5.56
C PHE A 115 -8.09 -8.54 -5.69
N GLY A 116 -8.51 -9.05 -6.84
CA GLY A 116 -9.93 -9.16 -7.16
C GLY A 116 -10.48 -7.85 -7.71
N THR A 117 -11.65 -7.94 -8.31
CA THR A 117 -12.39 -6.84 -8.91
C THR A 117 -13.88 -7.04 -8.68
N PRO A 118 -14.74 -6.03 -8.88
CA PRO A 118 -16.19 -6.20 -8.82
C PRO A 118 -16.75 -7.28 -9.78
N ARG A 119 -15.96 -7.68 -10.80
CA ARG A 119 -16.37 -8.66 -11.83
C ARG A 119 -15.75 -10.05 -11.64
N SER A 120 -14.69 -10.18 -10.84
CA SER A 120 -13.95 -11.43 -10.67
C SER A 120 -13.22 -11.45 -9.34
N PRO A 121 -13.32 -12.53 -8.55
CA PRO A 121 -12.57 -12.67 -7.31
C PRO A 121 -11.09 -13.03 -7.53
N LEU A 122 -10.66 -13.25 -8.78
CA LEU A 122 -9.29 -13.65 -9.10
C LEU A 122 -8.30 -12.53 -8.81
N HIS A 123 -7.15 -12.91 -8.27
CA HIS A 123 -6.01 -12.04 -8.05
C HIS A 123 -5.04 -12.14 -9.21
N TYR A 124 -4.44 -11.01 -9.59
CA TYR A 124 -3.45 -10.91 -10.65
C TYR A 124 -2.23 -10.16 -10.15
N TYR A 125 -1.05 -10.57 -10.59
CA TYR A 125 0.19 -9.85 -10.35
C TYR A 125 1.16 -10.09 -11.50
N ASP A 126 2.05 -9.13 -11.72
CA ASP A 126 3.17 -9.25 -12.66
C ASP A 126 4.37 -8.41 -12.19
N VAL A 127 5.53 -8.71 -12.76
CA VAL A 127 6.77 -7.97 -12.52
C VAL A 127 7.24 -7.42 -13.86
N SER A 128 7.48 -6.11 -13.93
CA SER A 128 7.92 -5.44 -15.14
C SER A 128 9.07 -4.44 -14.85
N SER A 129 9.83 -4.11 -15.89
CA SER A 129 10.91 -3.11 -15.82
C SER A 129 10.42 -1.71 -16.26
N SER A 130 9.12 -1.48 -16.20
CA SER A 130 8.44 -0.27 -16.68
C SER A 130 7.69 0.41 -15.54
N VAL A 131 7.69 1.75 -15.55
CA VAL A 131 6.98 2.63 -14.61
C VAL A 131 5.92 3.45 -15.32
#